data_AF-A0A9E2V7T5-F1
#
_entry.id   AF-A0A9E2V7T5-F1
#
_cell.length_a   1.000
_cell.length_b   1.000
_cell.length_c   1.000
_cell.angle_alpha   90.00
_cell.angle_beta   90.00
_cell.angle_gamma   90.00
#
_symmetry.space_group_name_H-M   'P 1'
#
loop_
_entity.id
_entity.type
_entity.pdbx_description
1 polymer ?
#
loop_
_entity_poly.entity_id
_entity_poly.type
_entity_poly.pdbx_seq_one_letter_code
_entity_poly.pdbx_strand_id
1 'polypeptide(L)'
;NSLLKNNGCLETVRELLDLKINWPFRRRSSSGLTNYFFEDQLYSRPPVNYERIGEAVSRHNTMLQELESYFNSANELHTAEDLIDGLINKLVAQVDRLKVED
;
A
#
# COMPACT_ATOMS: atom_id res chain seq x y z
N ASN A 1 -4.55 -23.20 -3.90
CA ASN A 1 -3.95 -21.87 -3.65
C ASN A 1 -2.57 -22.08 -3.04
N SER A 2 -1.53 -22.25 -3.87
CA SER A 2 -0.15 -22.55 -3.43
C SER A 2 0.45 -21.42 -2.59
N LEU A 3 0.04 -20.17 -2.85
CA LEU A 3 0.45 -18.98 -2.10
C LEU A 3 0.13 -19.05 -0.60
N LEU A 4 -1.06 -19.56 -0.24
CA LEU A 4 -1.49 -19.66 1.17
C LEU A 4 -0.89 -20.86 1.89
N LYS A 5 -0.25 -21.78 1.17
CA LYS A 5 0.43 -22.96 1.74
C LYS A 5 1.91 -22.69 2.02
N ASN A 6 2.48 -21.64 1.42
CA ASN A 6 3.83 -21.19 1.68
C ASN A 6 3.82 -20.13 2.78
N ASN A 7 4.41 -20.46 3.94
CA ASN A 7 4.44 -19.55 5.09
C ASN A 7 5.16 -18.23 4.77
N GLY A 8 6.17 -18.22 3.91
CA GLY A 8 6.88 -17.00 3.50
C GLY A 8 6.01 -16.06 2.65
N CYS A 9 5.29 -16.61 1.67
CA CYS A 9 4.29 -15.85 0.91
C CYS A 9 3.17 -15.35 1.81
N LEU A 10 2.62 -16.22 2.67
CA LEU A 10 1.54 -15.88 3.57
C LEU A 10 1.90 -14.72 4.50
N GLU A 11 3.08 -14.77 5.13
CA GLU A 11 3.55 -13.69 6.01
C GLU A 11 3.78 -12.39 5.24
N THR A 12 4.33 -12.46 4.03
CA THR A 12 4.54 -11.24 3.23
C THR A 12 3.22 -10.61 2.79
N VAL A 13 2.22 -11.43 2.42
CA VAL A 13 0.87 -10.95 2.14
C VAL A 13 0.24 -10.34 3.39
N ARG A 14 0.42 -10.97 4.57
CA ARG A 14 -0.05 -10.42 5.84
C ARG A 14 0.55 -9.05 6.12
N GLU A 15 1.86 -8.88 5.95
CA GLU A 15 2.55 -7.58 6.12
C GLU A 15 2.03 -6.52 5.13
N LEU A 16 1.79 -6.88 3.87
CA LEU A 16 1.22 -5.96 2.88
C LEU A 16 -0.20 -5.51 3.27
N LEU A 17 -1.03 -6.44 3.76
CA LEU A 17 -2.37 -6.14 4.24
C LEU A 17 -2.35 -5.34 5.55
N ASP A 18 -1.33 -5.55 6.40
CA ASP A 18 -1.15 -4.81 7.65
C ASP A 18 -0.98 -3.30 7.41
N LEU A 19 -0.47 -2.90 6.24
CA LEU A 19 -0.43 -1.48 5.85
C LEU A 19 -1.80 -0.82 5.90
N LYS A 20 -2.88 -1.54 5.58
CA LYS A 20 -4.24 -0.96 5.68
C LYS A 20 -4.59 -0.57 7.11
N ILE A 21 -4.00 -1.19 8.11
CA ILE A 21 -4.24 -0.92 9.53
C ILE A 21 -3.22 0.08 10.06
N ASN A 22 -1.94 -0.18 9.84
CA ASN A 22 -0.83 0.50 10.51
C ASN A 22 -0.08 1.50 9.60
N TRP A 23 -0.72 2.01 8.54
CA TRP A 23 -0.11 2.99 7.64
C TRP A 23 0.33 4.26 8.38
N PRO A 24 1.64 4.58 8.44
CA PRO A 24 2.15 5.70 9.24
C PRO A 24 1.90 7.06 8.58
N PHE A 25 1.69 7.10 7.26
CA PHE A 25 1.46 8.33 6.49
C PHE A 25 -0.02 8.65 6.28
N ARG A 26 -0.91 8.05 7.08
CA ARG A 26 -2.36 8.29 6.98
C ARG A 26 -2.70 9.71 7.41
N ARG A 27 -3.58 10.37 6.66
CA ARG A 27 -4.11 11.70 7.02
C ARG A 27 -4.82 11.62 8.38
N ARG A 28 -4.49 12.53 9.30
CA ARG A 28 -5.11 12.60 10.65
C ARG A 28 -6.63 12.76 10.64
N SER A 29 -7.19 13.33 9.58
CA SER A 29 -8.64 13.53 9.41
C SER A 29 -9.35 12.35 8.74
N SER A 30 -8.69 11.20 8.55
CA SER A 30 -9.33 10.01 7.98
C SER A 30 -10.43 9.50 8.88
N SER A 31 -11.63 9.28 8.34
CA SER A 31 -12.83 8.85 9.07
C SER A 31 -12.83 7.39 9.54
N GLY A 32 -11.74 6.64 9.34
CA GLY A 32 -11.56 5.29 9.88
C GLY A 32 -10.84 4.33 8.93
N LEU A 33 -10.52 3.14 9.46
CA LEU A 33 -9.84 2.05 8.74
C LEU A 33 -10.69 1.42 7.62
N THR A 34 -12.01 1.61 7.67
CA THR A 34 -12.96 0.93 6.79
C THR A 34 -13.33 1.79 5.59
N ASN A 35 -13.55 1.13 4.45
CA ASN A 35 -14.22 1.70 3.29
C ASN A 35 -15.72 1.44 3.43
N TYR A 36 -16.56 2.41 3.08
CA TYR A 36 -17.99 2.17 2.90
C TYR A 36 -18.18 1.52 1.52
N PHE A 37 -18.24 0.18 1.49
CA PHE A 37 -18.19 -0.63 0.28
C PHE A 37 -19.56 -0.81 -0.41
N PHE A 38 -20.40 0.24 -0.47
CA PHE A 38 -21.61 0.18 -1.29
C PHE A 38 -21.33 0.82 -2.65
N GLU A 39 -21.85 0.16 -3.70
CA GLU A 39 -21.51 0.21 -5.13
C GLU A 39 -21.80 1.54 -5.83
N ASP A 40 -21.97 2.62 -5.08
CA ASP A 40 -22.50 3.89 -5.56
C ASP A 40 -21.40 4.89 -5.97
N GLN A 41 -20.11 4.53 -5.84
CA GLN A 41 -18.93 5.39 -6.03
C GLN A 41 -18.92 6.69 -5.18
N LEU A 42 -19.87 6.85 -4.27
CA LEU A 42 -20.12 8.07 -3.49
C LEU A 42 -19.01 8.42 -2.48
N TYR A 43 -18.05 7.52 -2.24
CA TYR A 43 -17.00 7.69 -1.23
C TYR A 43 -15.59 7.43 -1.78
N SER A 44 -15.23 8.12 -2.86
CA SER A 44 -13.85 8.11 -3.35
C SER A 44 -12.90 8.70 -2.31
N ARG A 45 -11.80 8.00 -2.01
CA ARG A 45 -10.75 8.51 -1.12
C ARG A 45 -10.14 9.80 -1.71
N PRO A 46 -9.81 10.79 -0.88
CA PRO A 46 -9.25 12.03 -1.37
C PRO A 46 -7.91 11.79 -2.10
N PRO A 47 -7.64 12.52 -3.18
CA PRO A 47 -6.37 12.38 -3.89
C PRO A 47 -5.19 12.81 -3.01
N VAL A 48 -4.02 12.24 -3.30
CA VAL A 48 -2.74 12.66 -2.73
C VAL A 48 -2.33 13.98 -3.38
N ASN A 49 -1.90 14.95 -2.59
CA ASN A 49 -1.48 16.26 -3.09
C ASN A 49 0.04 16.28 -3.29
N TYR A 50 0.50 15.82 -4.46
CA TYR A 50 1.92 15.79 -4.82
C TYR A 50 2.51 17.19 -5.08
N GLU A 51 1.71 18.11 -5.63
CA GLU A 51 2.14 19.49 -5.90
C GLU A 51 2.62 20.20 -4.63
N ARG A 52 1.95 19.94 -3.49
CA ARG A 52 2.33 20.49 -2.18
C ARG A 52 3.77 20.14 -1.78
N ILE A 53 4.23 18.96 -2.15
CA ILE A 53 5.58 18.48 -1.82
C ILE A 53 6.55 18.63 -3.00
N GLY A 54 6.11 19.22 -4.12
CA GLY A 54 6.94 19.46 -5.30
C GLY A 54 7.26 18.22 -6.12
N GLU A 55 6.48 17.15 -5.98
CA GLU A 55 6.75 15.84 -6.60
C GLU A 55 5.81 15.55 -7.76
N ALA A 56 6.26 14.67 -8.66
CA ALA A 56 5.39 14.07 -9.66
C ALA A 56 4.44 13.03 -9.02
N VAL A 57 3.40 12.64 -9.75
CA VAL A 57 2.48 11.58 -9.31
C VAL A 57 3.26 10.26 -9.19
N SER A 58 3.19 9.65 -8.00
CA SER A 58 3.82 8.36 -7.73
C SER A 58 3.25 7.24 -8.61
N ARG A 59 4.10 6.26 -8.97
CA ARG A 59 3.65 4.99 -9.58
C ARG A 59 2.66 4.22 -8.70
N HIS A 60 2.70 4.44 -7.39
CA HIS A 60 1.84 3.79 -6.40
C HIS A 60 0.60 4.63 -6.07
N ASN A 61 0.24 5.61 -6.91
CA ASN A 61 -0.82 6.57 -6.61
C ASN A 61 -2.12 5.92 -6.13
N THR A 62 -2.57 4.85 -6.80
CA THR A 62 -3.77 4.12 -6.40
C THR A 62 -3.66 3.58 -4.98
N MET A 63 -2.54 2.94 -4.62
CA MET A 63 -2.34 2.42 -3.26
C MET A 63 -2.25 3.56 -2.24
N LEU A 64 -1.52 4.63 -2.56
CA LEU A 64 -1.36 5.77 -1.67
C LEU A 64 -2.68 6.49 -1.41
N GLN A 65 -3.52 6.65 -2.44
CA GLN A 65 -4.88 7.19 -2.31
C GLN A 65 -5.78 6.26 -1.47
N GLU A 66 -5.70 4.95 -1.71
CA GLU A 66 -6.44 3.94 -0.96
C GLU A 66 -6.01 3.79 0.52
N LEU A 67 -4.80 4.26 0.84
CA LEU A 67 -4.28 4.37 2.20
C LEU A 67 -4.54 5.75 2.82
N GLU A 68 -5.21 6.65 2.10
CA GLU A 68 -5.45 8.05 2.46
C GLU A 68 -4.18 8.78 2.87
N SER A 69 -3.13 8.58 2.06
CA SER A 69 -1.80 9.08 2.36
C SER A 69 -1.76 10.60 2.33
N TYR A 70 -0.96 11.15 3.22
CA TYR A 70 -0.67 12.56 3.31
C TYR A 70 0.79 12.74 3.68
N PHE A 71 1.47 13.62 2.95
CA PHE A 71 2.90 13.84 3.08
C PHE A 71 3.19 15.32 3.34
N ASN A 72 4.12 15.58 4.24
CA ASN A 72 4.65 16.92 4.53
C ASN A 72 5.91 17.22 3.72
N SER A 73 6.55 16.22 3.12
CA SER A 73 7.75 16.37 2.31
C SER A 73 7.90 15.26 1.27
N ALA A 74 8.71 15.51 0.25
CA ALA A 74 9.13 14.49 -0.72
C ALA A 74 9.78 13.27 -0.05
N ASN A 75 10.55 13.47 1.03
CA ASN A 75 11.18 12.38 1.76
C ASN A 75 10.17 11.41 2.39
N GLU A 76 9.05 11.92 2.92
CA GLU A 76 7.97 11.06 3.43
C GLU A 76 7.31 10.25 2.31
N LEU A 77 7.14 10.85 1.12
CA LEU A 77 6.64 10.14 -0.06
C LEU A 77 7.60 9.01 -0.43
N HIS A 78 8.90 9.28 -0.59
CA HIS A 78 9.86 8.25 -0.97
C HIS A 78 9.96 7.13 0.08
N THR A 79 9.88 7.47 1.37
CA THR A 79 9.85 6.46 2.44
C THR A 79 8.61 5.56 2.32
N ALA A 80 7.46 6.13 1.96
CA ALA A 80 6.24 5.37 1.71
C ALA A 80 6.35 4.47 0.47
N GLU A 81 6.94 4.97 -0.61
CA GLU A 81 7.19 4.21 -1.84
C GLU A 81 8.13 3.03 -1.56
N ASP A 82 9.26 3.27 -0.90
CA ASP A 82 10.24 2.24 -0.52
C ASP A 82 9.61 1.13 0.32
N LEU A 83 8.68 1.48 1.22
CA LEU A 83 7.98 0.50 2.04
C LEU A 83 7.04 -0.38 1.21
N ILE A 84 6.31 0.21 0.26
CA ILE A 84 5.43 -0.53 -0.67
C ILE A 84 6.26 -1.42 -1.58
N ASP A 85 7.30 -0.88 -2.22
CA ASP A 85 8.18 -1.63 -3.11
C ASP A 85 8.91 -2.75 -2.38
N GLY A 86 9.37 -2.50 -1.15
CA GLY A 86 10.01 -3.52 -0.32
C GLY A 86 9.12 -4.74 -0.11
N LEU A 87 7.84 -4.54 0.20
CA LEU A 87 6.88 -5.62 0.40
C LEU A 87 6.50 -6.32 -0.91
N ILE A 88 6.31 -5.57 -2.00
CA ILE A 88 6.03 -6.16 -3.32
C ILE A 88 7.21 -7.00 -3.79
N ASN A 89 8.43 -6.47 -3.71
CA ASN A 89 9.64 -7.19 -4.10
C ASN A 89 9.88 -8.42 -3.23
N LYS A 90 9.61 -8.32 -1.92
CA LYS A 90 9.65 -9.48 -1.02
C LYS A 90 8.65 -10.55 -1.45
N LEU A 91 7.43 -10.16 -1.84
CA LEU A 91 6.41 -11.10 -2.30
C LEU A 91 6.83 -11.78 -3.61
N VAL A 92 7.29 -11.02 -4.59
CA VAL A 92 7.81 -11.55 -5.87
C VAL A 92 8.92 -12.57 -5.61
N ALA A 93 9.89 -12.24 -4.76
CA ALA A 93 10.99 -13.15 -4.42
C ALA A 93 10.54 -14.44 -3.70
N GLN A 94 9.41 -14.45 -3.00
CA GLN A 94 8.84 -15.66 -2.40
C GLN A 94 8.07 -16.48 -3.45
N VAL A 95 7.34 -15.81 -4.33
CA VAL A 95 6.60 -16.46 -5.42
C VAL A 95 7.54 -17.11 -6.43
N ASP A 96 8.66 -16.47 -6.74
CA ASP A 96 9.63 -17.06 -7.68
C ASP A 96 10.34 -18.27 -7.09
N ARG A 97 10.58 -18.30 -5.76
CA ARG A 97 11.06 -19.52 -5.08
C ARG A 97 10.07 -20.68 -5.18
N LEU A 98 8.77 -20.39 -5.04
CA LEU A 98 7.73 -21.41 -5.20
C LEU A 98 7.74 -22.03 -6.59
N LYS A 99 7.94 -21.24 -7.64
CA LYS A 99 7.99 -21.73 -9.03
C LYS A 99 9.22 -22.59 -9.34
N VAL A 100 10.26 -22.56 -8.50
CA VAL A 100 11.46 -23.39 -8.66
C VAL A 100 11.28 -24.77 -8.01
N GLU A 101 10.33 -24.91 -7.09
CA GLU A 101 10.06 -26.14 -6.34
C GLU A 101 8.91 -26.99 -6.96
N ASP A 102 8.12 -26.41 -7.86
CA ASP A 102 7.06 -27.06 -8.66
C ASP A 102 7.58 -27.52 -10.05
#